data_AF-A0A940U2A9-F1
#
_entry.id   AF-A0A940U2A9-F1
#
_cell.length_a   1.000
_cell.length_b   1.000
_cell.length_c   1.000
_cell.angle_alpha   90.00
_cell.angle_beta   90.00
_cell.angle_gamma   90.00
#
_symmetry.space_group_name_H-M   'P 1'
#
loop_
_entity.id
_entity.type
_entity.pdbx_description
1 polymer ?
#
loop_
_entity_poly.entity_id
_entity_poly.type
_entity_poly.pdbx_seq_one_letter_code
_entity_poly.pdbx_strand_id
1 'polypeptide(L)'
;MTNSIAELENADVILVTGSNTTETHPVIATKIKKAVLFNGAKLIVADPRKIDLVKYAEKFGGVWLRQKNGTDVAWLNGMMNVIINEGLLDEEF
;
A
#
# COMPACT_ATOMS: atom_id res chain seq x y z
N MET A 1 -9.69 -2.10 -12.42
CA MET A 1 -8.54 -1.19 -12.20
C MET A 1 -8.90 0.15 -12.80
N THR A 2 -8.64 1.24 -12.08
CA THR A 2 -8.82 2.62 -12.58
C THR A 2 -7.62 3.09 -13.41
N ASN A 3 -6.44 2.50 -13.21
CA ASN A 3 -5.17 2.85 -13.85
C ASN A 3 -4.55 1.63 -14.57
N SER A 4 -3.56 1.87 -15.43
CA SER A 4 -2.80 0.79 -16.07
C SER A 4 -1.76 0.17 -15.12
N ILE A 5 -1.37 -1.08 -15.39
CA ILE A 5 -0.30 -1.76 -14.63
C ILE A 5 1.04 -1.03 -14.76
N ALA A 6 1.27 -0.34 -15.88
CA ALA A 6 2.52 0.37 -16.14
C ALA A 6 2.70 1.58 -15.19
N GLU A 7 1.61 2.23 -14.80
CA GLU A 7 1.64 3.41 -13.93
C GLU A 7 2.08 3.10 -12.49
N LEU A 8 1.99 1.84 -12.04
CA LEU A 8 2.44 1.42 -10.70
C LEU A 8 3.92 1.70 -10.43
N GLU A 9 4.76 1.71 -11.46
CA GLU A 9 6.18 2.02 -11.30
C GLU A 9 6.43 3.50 -10.93
N ASN A 10 5.48 4.39 -11.25
CA ASN A 10 5.62 5.84 -11.05
C ASN A 10 4.99 6.32 -9.75
N ALA A 11 4.39 5.43 -8.95
CA ALA A 11 3.73 5.80 -7.71
C ALA A 11 4.74 6.13 -6.61
N ASP A 12 4.55 7.26 -5.92
CA ASP A 12 5.36 7.63 -4.75
C ASP A 12 5.03 6.76 -3.53
N VAL A 13 3.76 6.36 -3.40
CA VAL A 13 3.25 5.50 -2.32
C VAL A 13 2.34 4.43 -2.89
N ILE A 14 2.53 3.18 -2.46
CA ILE A 14 1.71 2.04 -2.84
C ILE A 14 1.12 1.43 -1.56
N LEU A 15 -0.20 1.42 -1.46
CA LEU A 15 -0.95 0.77 -0.39
C LEU A 15 -1.53 -0.56 -0.91
N VAL A 16 -1.05 -1.67 -0.37
CA VAL A 16 -1.59 -3.01 -0.62
C VAL A 16 -2.42 -3.42 0.58
N THR A 17 -3.73 -3.53 0.41
CA THR A 17 -4.66 -4.00 1.44
C THR A 17 -5.48 -5.18 0.93
N GLY A 18 -5.68 -6.21 1.76
CA GLY A 18 -6.52 -7.37 1.43
C GLY A 18 -6.08 -8.20 0.23
N SER A 19 -4.80 -8.12 -0.17
CA SER A 19 -4.28 -8.80 -1.37
C SER A 19 -2.93 -9.45 -1.12
N ASN A 20 -2.78 -10.72 -1.54
CA ASN A 20 -1.49 -11.39 -1.65
C ASN A 20 -1.00 -11.35 -3.10
N THR A 21 -0.70 -10.14 -3.59
CA THR A 21 -0.39 -9.85 -5.00
C THR A 21 0.78 -10.69 -5.53
N THR A 22 1.73 -11.06 -4.67
CA THR A 22 2.88 -11.91 -5.06
C THR A 22 2.49 -13.30 -5.52
N GLU A 23 1.41 -13.86 -4.99
CA GLU A 23 0.91 -15.17 -5.39
C GLU A 23 -0.18 -15.06 -6.46
N THR A 24 -1.10 -14.10 -6.32
CA THR A 24 -2.28 -14.03 -7.19
C THR A 24 -2.02 -13.24 -8.48
N HIS A 25 -1.08 -12.28 -8.46
CA HIS A 25 -0.77 -11.41 -9.60
C HIS A 25 0.75 -11.12 -9.72
N PRO A 26 1.59 -12.12 -10.05
CA PRO A 26 3.06 -12.01 -9.98
C PRO A 26 3.66 -10.87 -10.83
N VAL A 27 3.05 -10.55 -11.98
CA VAL A 27 3.49 -9.43 -12.84
C VAL A 27 3.28 -8.09 -12.13
N ILE A 28 2.14 -7.88 -11.47
CA ILE A 28 1.85 -6.67 -10.70
C ILE A 28 2.80 -6.57 -9.51
N ALA A 29 3.05 -7.68 -8.81
CA ALA A 29 4.01 -7.71 -7.72
C ALA A 29 5.43 -7.32 -8.18
N THR A 30 5.82 -7.68 -9.40
CA THR A 30 7.10 -7.29 -9.99
C THR A 30 7.18 -5.78 -10.21
N LYS A 31 6.09 -5.15 -10.67
CA LYS A 31 5.99 -3.69 -10.83
C LYS A 31 6.08 -2.96 -9.48
N ILE A 32 5.35 -3.44 -8.47
CA ILE A 32 5.42 -2.91 -7.09
C ILE A 32 6.85 -3.02 -6.55
N LYS A 33 7.49 -4.19 -6.68
CA LYS A 33 8.88 -4.39 -6.24
C LYS A 33 9.83 -3.44 -6.96
N LYS A 34 9.64 -3.22 -8.26
CA LYS A 34 10.49 -2.30 -9.03
C LYS A 34 10.33 -0.85 -8.55
N ALA A 35 9.09 -0.39 -8.31
CA ALA A 35 8.81 0.94 -7.77
C ALA A 35 9.53 1.16 -6.43
N VAL A 36 9.46 0.18 -5.52
CA VAL A 36 10.09 0.27 -4.19
C VAL A 36 11.62 0.21 -4.27
N LEU A 37 12.16 -0.73 -5.04
CA LEU A 37 13.61 -1.01 -5.08
C LEU A 37 14.42 0.04 -5.83
N PHE A 38 13.84 0.60 -6.91
CA PHE A 38 14.59 1.44 -7.85
C PHE A 38 14.06 2.86 -7.95
N ASN A 39 12.79 3.09 -7.62
CA ASN A 39 12.16 4.41 -7.76
C ASN A 39 11.85 5.07 -6.41
N GLY A 40 12.18 4.41 -5.29
CA GLY A 40 12.04 4.97 -3.94
C GLY A 40 10.61 4.97 -3.40
N ALA A 41 9.67 4.30 -4.06
CA ALA A 41 8.27 4.25 -3.64
C ALA A 41 8.12 3.67 -2.23
N LYS A 42 7.27 4.28 -1.41
CA LYS A 42 6.92 3.75 -0.09
C LYS A 42 5.84 2.68 -0.23
N LEU A 43 6.08 1.54 0.41
CA LEU A 43 5.14 0.41 0.39
C LEU A 43 4.47 0.24 1.75
N ILE A 44 3.15 0.33 1.78
CA ILE A 44 2.32 0.01 2.94
C ILE A 44 1.59 -1.30 2.64
N VAL A 45 1.73 -2.28 3.53
CA VAL A 45 1.03 -3.56 3.44
C VAL A 45 0.09 -3.69 4.63
N ALA A 46 -1.22 -3.58 4.38
CA ALA A 46 -2.28 -3.82 5.34
C ALA A 46 -2.84 -5.23 5.16
N ASP A 47 -2.15 -6.22 5.73
CA ASP A 47 -2.57 -7.62 5.73
C ASP A 47 -2.25 -8.24 7.12
N PRO A 48 -3.19 -8.96 7.75
CA PRO A 48 -2.94 -9.68 9.01
C PRO A 48 -1.82 -10.73 8.89
N ARG A 49 -1.56 -11.21 7.68
CA ARG A 49 -0.55 -12.22 7.36
C ARG A 49 0.74 -11.57 6.88
N LYS A 50 1.87 -12.25 7.12
CA LYS A 50 3.17 -11.83 6.61
C LYS A 50 3.38 -12.33 5.18
N ILE A 51 2.74 -11.68 4.20
CA ILE A 51 2.92 -11.99 2.77
C ILE A 51 4.30 -11.56 2.25
N ASP A 52 4.72 -12.04 1.08
CA ASP A 52 6.07 -11.77 0.54
C ASP A 52 6.39 -10.27 0.37
N LEU A 53 5.38 -9.43 0.11
CA LEU A 53 5.57 -7.97 0.00
C LEU A 53 5.96 -7.28 1.32
N VAL A 54 5.62 -7.88 2.47
CA VAL A 54 5.93 -7.29 3.80
C VAL A 54 7.43 -7.05 3.97
N LYS A 55 8.28 -7.97 3.49
CA LYS A 55 9.74 -7.82 3.62
C LYS A 55 10.28 -6.60 2.87
N TYR A 56 9.60 -6.17 1.80
CA TYR A 56 9.98 -4.96 1.06
C TYR A 56 9.47 -3.71 1.78
N ALA A 57 8.24 -3.76 2.32
CA ALA A 57 7.72 -2.66 3.14
C ALA A 57 8.63 -2.37 4.35
N GLU A 58 8.95 -3.39 5.14
CA GLU A 58 9.80 -3.25 6.33
C GLU A 58 11.23 -2.80 5.97
N LYS A 59 11.81 -3.34 4.89
CA LYS A 59 13.21 -3.07 4.52
C LYS A 59 13.43 -1.70 3.86
N PHE A 60 12.44 -1.16 3.16
CA PHE A 60 12.57 0.08 2.39
C PHE A 60 11.80 1.26 3.02
N GLY A 61 11.58 1.19 4.33
CA GLY A 61 11.04 2.29 5.14
C GLY A 61 9.57 2.58 4.89
N GLY A 62 8.81 1.54 4.52
CA GLY A 62 7.35 1.51 4.52
C GLY A 62 6.80 0.88 5.79
N VAL A 63 5.56 0.37 5.75
CA VAL A 63 4.84 -0.10 6.94
C VAL A 63 4.14 -1.44 6.68
N TRP A 64 4.27 -2.36 7.63
CA TRP A 64 3.37 -3.51 7.73
C TRP A 64 2.31 -3.24 8.79
N LEU A 65 1.10 -2.92 8.33
CA LEU A 65 -0.06 -2.79 9.19
C LEU A 65 -0.71 -4.17 9.33
N ARG A 66 -0.70 -4.70 10.56
CA ARG A 66 -1.20 -6.05 10.86
C ARG A 66 -2.53 -5.97 11.61
N GLN A 67 -3.57 -5.52 10.91
CA GLN A 67 -4.92 -5.35 11.47
C GLN A 67 -5.53 -6.68 11.91
N LYS A 68 -6.58 -6.64 12.74
CA LYS A 68 -7.38 -7.83 13.06
C LYS A 68 -8.29 -8.15 11.87
N ASN A 69 -8.59 -9.43 11.65
CA ASN A 69 -9.49 -9.83 10.57
C ASN A 69 -10.86 -9.14 10.74
N GLY A 70 -11.37 -8.54 9.65
CA GLY A 70 -12.66 -7.85 9.64
C GLY A 70 -12.63 -6.42 10.16
N THR A 71 -11.45 -5.86 10.50
CA THR A 71 -11.33 -4.47 10.99
C THR A 71 -10.82 -3.49 9.92
N ASP A 72 -11.03 -3.79 8.64
CA ASP A 72 -10.52 -2.95 7.54
C ASP A 72 -11.19 -1.57 7.52
N VAL A 73 -12.51 -1.53 7.71
CA VAL A 73 -13.26 -0.28 7.84
C VAL A 73 -12.75 0.58 9.01
N ALA A 74 -12.30 -0.05 10.09
CA ALA A 74 -11.83 0.68 11.27
C ALA A 74 -10.54 1.45 11.00
N TRP A 75 -9.54 0.83 10.35
CA TRP A 75 -8.28 1.54 10.04
C TRP A 75 -8.46 2.54 8.90
N LEU A 76 -9.33 2.25 7.92
CA LEU A 76 -9.69 3.21 6.86
C LEU A 76 -10.37 4.46 7.45
N ASN A 77 -11.33 4.28 8.36
CA ASN A 77 -11.96 5.39 9.07
C ASN A 77 -10.98 6.15 9.95
N GLY A 78 -10.04 5.46 10.61
CA GLY A 78 -8.96 6.10 11.36
C GLY A 78 -8.08 6.97 10.47
N MET A 79 -7.69 6.46 9.29
CA MET A 79 -6.91 7.22 8.32
C MET A 79 -7.67 8.45 7.81
N MET A 80 -8.95 8.31 7.46
CA MET A 80 -9.79 9.45 7.05
C MET A 80 -9.93 10.48 8.16
N ASN A 81 -10.13 10.06 9.41
CA ASN A 81 -10.24 10.96 10.56
C ASN A 81 -8.96 11.80 10.73
N VAL A 82 -7.79 11.19 10.58
CA VAL A 82 -6.50 11.90 10.62
C VAL A 82 -6.38 12.88 9.46
N ILE A 83 -6.66 12.46 8.22
CA ILE A 83 -6.59 13.32 7.03
C ILE A 83 -7.44 14.59 7.21
N ILE A 84 -8.68 14.45 7.71
CA ILE A 84 -9.60 15.57 7.92
C ILE A 84 -9.14 16.46 9.08
N ASN A 85 -8.84 15.87 10.24
CA ASN A 85 -8.53 16.65 11.44
C ASN A 85 -7.20 17.40 11.34
N GLU A 86 -6.26 16.88 10.55
CA GLU A 86 -4.94 17.50 10.34
C GLU A 86 -4.91 18.41 9.09
N GLY A 87 -6.02 18.55 8.35
CA GLY A 87 -6.09 19.40 7.17
C GLY A 87 -5.20 18.93 6.02
N LEU A 88 -5.06 17.61 5.84
CA LEU A 88 -4.24 16.97 4.80
C LEU A 88 -5.04 16.68 3.52
N LEU A 89 -6.34 17.03 3.50
CA LEU A 89 -7.18 16.90 2.32
C LEU A 89 -6.72 17.89 1.24
N ASP A 90 -6.77 17.46 -0.01
CA ASP A 90 -6.76 18.37 -1.14
C ASP A 90 -8.17 18.98 -1.29
N GLU A 91 -8.35 20.21 -0.80
CA GLU A 91 -9.64 20.91 -0.80
C GLU A 91 -10.05 21.43 -2.19
N GLU A 92 -9.13 21.45 -3.17
CA GLU A 92 -9.40 21.95 -4.53
C GLU A 92 -9.80 20.84 -5.51
N PHE A 93 -9.57 19.58 -5.15
CA PHE A 93 -9.92 18.41 -5.96
C PHE A 93 -11.43 18.12 -5.95
#